data_AF-A0A962BBN5-F1
#
_entry.id   AF-A0A962BBN5-F1
#
_cell.length_a   1.000
_cell.length_b   1.000
_cell.length_c   1.000
_cell.angle_alpha   90.00
_cell.angle_beta   90.00
_cell.angle_gamma   90.00
#
_symmetry.space_group_name_H-M   'P 1'
#
loop_
_entity.id
_entity.type
_entity.pdbx_description
1 polymer ?
#
loop_
_entity_poly.entity_id
_entity_poly.type
_entity_poly.pdbx_seq_one_letter_code
_entity_poly.pdbx_strand_id
1 'polypeptide(L)' 'MQGLMWRSYDEMGFLEYSFVETVMAMHPFYVIRATGGLLFLAGALIMVYNMIKTVKEGENVSGAQTKEALA' A
#
# COMPACT_ATOMS: atom_id res chain seq x y z
N MET A 1 21.09 0.39 -6.33
CA MET A 1 21.14 0.14 -7.79
C MET A 1 21.02 1.43 -8.60
N GLN A 2 19.96 2.23 -8.46
CA GLN A 2 19.82 3.50 -9.21
C GLN A 2 21.02 4.45 -9.12
N GLY A 3 21.52 4.74 -7.91
CA GLY A 3 22.68 5.64 -7.74
C GLY A 3 24.03 5.07 -8.21
N LEU A 4 24.13 3.75 -8.41
CA LEU A 4 25.33 3.12 -8.98
C LEU A 4 25.36 3.28 -10.51
N MET A 5 24.20 3.21 -11.17
CA MET A 5 24.10 3.38 -12.64
C MET A 5 24.31 4.83 -13.08
N TRP A 6 24.02 5.81 -12.21
CA TRP A 6 24.31 7.23 -12.48
C TRP A 6 25.77 7.62 -12.22
N ARG A 7 26.60 6.67 -11.77
CA ARG A 7 28.02 6.87 -11.46
C ARG A 7 28.94 5.87 -12.16
N SER A 8 28.40 4.99 -13.01
CA SER A 8 29.18 4.06 -13.82
C SER A 8 29.69 4.76 -15.07
N TYR A 9 31.01 4.77 -15.22
CA TYR A 9 31.71 5.29 -16.38
C TYR A 9 32.46 4.13 -17.04
N ASP A 10 32.45 4.07 -18.37
CA ASP A 10 33.20 3.08 -19.12
C ASP A 10 34.72 3.35 -19.07
N GLU A 11 35.53 2.43 -19.61
CA GLU A 11 37.00 2.57 -19.63
C GLU A 11 37.49 3.79 -20.43
N MET A 12 36.62 4.40 -21.24
CA MET A 12 36.87 5.61 -22.04
C MET A 12 36.34 6.89 -21.38
N GLY A 13 35.74 6.81 -20.18
CA GLY A 13 35.23 7.94 -19.41
C GLY A 13 33.82 8.41 -19.79
N PHE A 14 33.08 7.68 -20.62
CA PHE A 14 31.69 7.98 -20.97
C PHE A 14 30.71 7.39 -19.96
N LEU A 15 29.52 7.98 -19.83
CA LEU A 15 28.47 7.48 -18.94
C LEU A 15 27.91 6.16 -19.51
N GLU A 16 28.07 5.06 -18.76
CA GLU A 16 27.77 3.71 -19.24
C GLU A 16 26.26 3.43 -19.40
N TYR A 17 25.41 4.10 -18.61
CA TYR A 17 23.96 4.00 -18.71
C TYR A 17 23.32 5.38 -18.89
N SER A 18 22.49 5.52 -19.90
CA SER A 18 21.64 6.71 -20.05
C SER A 18 20.55 6.73 -18.97
N PHE A 19 20.04 7.93 -18.68
CA PHE A 19 18.95 8.12 -17.70
C PHE A 19 17.72 7.26 -18.05
N VAL A 20 17.40 7.12 -19.34
CA VAL A 20 16.24 6.35 -19.83
C VAL A 20 16.40 4.86 -19.56
N GLU A 21 17.60 4.29 -19.74
CA GLU A 21 17.88 2.88 -19.44
C GLU A 21 17.76 2.58 -17.95
N THR A 22 18.17 3.53 -17.11
CA THR A 22 18.02 3.41 -15.65
C THR A 22 16.55 3.40 -15.24
N VAL A 23 15.71 4.21 -15.90
CA VAL A 23 14.26 4.24 -15.64
C VAL A 23 13.59 2.94 -16.09
N MET A 24 13.95 2.42 -17.28
CA MET A 24 13.41 1.14 -17.76
C MET A 24 13.78 -0.03 -16.84
N ALA A 25 15.03 -0.09 -16.38
CA ALA A 25 15.47 -1.13 -15.45
C ALA A 25 14.74 -1.09 -14.09
N MET A 26 14.20 0.06 -13.71
CA MET A 26 13.51 0.25 -12.43
C MET A 26 12.01 -0.03 -12.48
N HIS A 27 11.44 -0.18 -13.68
CA HIS A 27 10.03 -0.45 -13.88
C HIS A 27 9.49 -1.67 -13.09
N PRO A 28 10.19 -2.84 -13.05
CA PRO A 28 9.73 -4.00 -12.28
C PRO A 28 9.59 -3.71 -10.77
N PHE A 29 10.48 -2.88 -10.21
CA PHE A 29 10.42 -2.52 -8.79
C PHE A 29 9.21 -1.63 -8.48
N TYR A 30 8.82 -0.75 -9.41
CA TYR A 30 7.60 0.05 -9.24
C TYR A 30 6.34 -0.80 -9.32
N VAL A 31 6.33 -1.84 -10.17
CA VAL A 31 5.22 -2.80 -10.23
C VAL A 31 5.07 -3.56 -8.91
N ILE A 32 6.15 -4.13 -8.38
CA ILE A 32 6.13 -4.85 -7.09
C ILE A 32 5.67 -3.91 -5.97
N ARG A 33 6.16 -2.67 -5.95
CA ARG A 33 5.77 -1.67 -4.95
C ARG A 33 4.28 -1.30 -5.04
N ALA A 34 3.74 -1.14 -6.25
CA ALA A 34 2.33 -0.86 -6.45
C ALA A 34 1.45 -2.03 -6.00
N THR A 35 1.82 -3.26 -6.36
CA THR A 35 1.11 -4.48 -5.93
C THR A 35 1.14 -4.64 -4.41
N GLY A 36 2.29 -4.43 -3.78
CA GLY A 36 2.41 -4.47 -2.31
C GLY A 36 1.55 -3.41 -1.63
N GLY A 37 1.53 -2.18 -2.17
CA GLY A 37 0.66 -1.10 -1.68
C GLY A 37 -0.83 -1.41 -1.84
N LEU A 38 -1.24 -2.05 -2.94
CA LEU A 38 -2.62 -2.48 -3.16
C LEU A 38 -3.07 -3.52 -2.14
N LEU A 39 -2.21 -4.50 -1.81
CA LEU A 39 -2.51 -5.49 -0.77
C LEU A 39 -2.66 -4.84 0.61
N PHE A 40 -1.81 -3.89 0.94
CA PHE A 40 -1.93 -3.13 2.19
C PHE A 40 -3.24 -2.33 2.24
N LEU A 41 -3.59 -1.63 1.16
CA LEU A 41 -4.83 -0.86 1.07
C LEU A 41 -6.06 -1.78 1.19
N ALA A 42 -6.05 -2.94 0.53
CA ALA A 42 -7.11 -3.93 0.65
C ALA A 42 -7.28 -4.40 2.11
N GLY A 43 -6.18 -4.67 2.82
CA GLY A 43 -6.21 -5.00 4.25
C GLY A 43 -6.79 -3.88 5.12
N ALA A 44 -6.42 -2.63 4.85
CA ALA A 44 -6.96 -1.47 5.55
C ALA A 44 -8.47 -1.31 5.33
N LEU A 45 -8.96 -1.55 4.11
CA LEU A 45 -10.40 -1.53 3.81
C LEU A 45 -11.17 -2.62 4.57
N ILE A 46 -10.61 -3.82 4.67
CA ILE A 46 -11.19 -4.91 5.47
C ILE A 46 -11.27 -4.52 6.95
N MET A 47 -10.21 -3.88 7.48
CA MET A 47 -10.20 -3.41 8.86
C MET A 47 -11.30 -2.37 9.11
N VAL A 48 -11.44 -1.37 8.22
CA VAL A 48 -12.49 -0.35 8.33
C VAL A 48 -13.88 -0.99 8.28
N TYR A 49 -14.10 -1.95 7.38
CA TYR A 49 -15.36 -2.67 7.31
C TYR A 49 -15.68 -3.41 8.62
N ASN A 50 -14.71 -4.14 9.16
CA ASN A 50 -14.88 -4.86 10.42
C ASN A 50 -15.18 -3.91 11.58
N MET A 51 -14.48 -2.78 11.65
CA MET A 51 -14.70 -1.76 12.67
C MET A 51 -16.12 -1.20 12.63
N ILE A 52 -16.61 -0.83 11.43
CA ILE A 52 -17.99 -0.32 11.25
C ILE A 52 -19.01 -1.37 11.68
N LYS A 53 -18.79 -2.65 11.32
CA LYS A 53 -19.66 -3.73 11.74
C LYS A 53 -19.72 -3.84 13.27
N THR A 54 -18.57 -3.83 13.96
CA THR A 54 -18.50 -3.88 15.42
C THR A 54 -19.23 -2.71 16.09
N VAL A 55 -19.06 -1.49 15.57
CA VAL A 55 -19.72 -0.29 16.12
C VAL A 55 -21.25 -0.40 15.97
N LYS A 56 -21.74 -0.79 14.79
CA LYS A 56 -23.19 -0.97 14.55
C LYS A 56 -23.80 -2.07 15.42
N GLU A 57 -23.08 -3.15 15.64
CA GLU A 57 -23.57 -4.26 16.47
C GLU A 57 -23.68 -3.85 17.94
N GLY A 58 -22.76 -3.02 18.45
CA GLY A 58 -22.85 -2.42 19.78
C GLY A 58 -24.09 -1.53 19.98
N GLU A 59 -24.48 -0.77 18.95
CA GLU A 59 -25.69 0.07 18.99
C GLU A 59 -26.97 -0.77 19.10
N ASN A 60 -27.06 -1.88 18.35
CA ASN A 60 -28.20 -2.79 18.38
C ASN A 60 -28.36 -3.48 19.75
N VAL A 61 -27.25 -3.84 20.40
CA VAL A 61 -27.27 -4.43 21.74
C VAL A 61 -27.74 -3.41 22.78
N SER A 62 -27.23 -2.17 22.74
CA SER A 62 -27.66 -1.10 23.64
C SER A 62 -29.14 -0.75 23.47
N GLY A 63 -29.63 -0.73 22.22
CA GLY A 63 -31.04 -0.48 21.92
C GLY A 63 -31.98 -1.59 22.38
N ALA A 64 -31.55 -2.86 22.27
CA ALA A 64 -32.33 -4.00 22.76
C ALA A 64 -32.44 -4.00 24.30
N GLN A 65 -31.34 -3.78 25.01
CA GLN A 65 -31.34 -3.72 26.49
C GLN A 65 -32.18 -2.57 27.03
N THR A 66 -32.20 -1.42 26.34
CA THR A 66 -33.04 -0.28 26.74
C THR A 66 -34.54 -0.59 26.57
N LYS A 67 -34.91 -1.35 25.53
CA LYS A 67 -36.31 -1.75 25.31
C LYS A 67 -36.79 -2.78 26.33
N GLU A 68 -35.95 -3.74 26.70
CA GLU A 68 -36.26 -4.69 27.79
C GLU A 68 -36.34 -3.99 29.16
N ALA A 69 -35.51 -2.98 29.43
CA ALA A 69 -35.57 -2.22 30.68
C ALA A 69 -36.78 -1.29 30.81
N LEU A 70 -37.45 -0.96 29.70
CA LEU A 70 -38.64 -0.12 29.65
C LEU A 70 -39.96 -0.92 29.53
N ALA A 71 -39.89 -2.24 29.37
CA ALA A 71 -41.03 -3.16 29.28
C ALA A 71 -41.32 -3.82 30.64
#